data_AF-A0A966RD69-F1
#
_entry.id   AF-A0A966RD69-F1
#
_cell.length_a   1.000
_cell.length_b   1.000
_cell.length_c   1.000
_cell.angle_alpha   90.00
_cell.angle_beta   90.00
_cell.angle_gamma   90.00
#
_symmetry.space_group_name_H-M   'P 1'
#
loop_
_entity.id
_entity.type
_entity.pdbx_description
1 polymer ?
#
loop_
_entity_poly.entity_id
_entity_poly.type
_entity_poly.pdbx_seq_one_letter_code
_entity_poly.pdbx_strand_id
1 'polypeptide(L)'
;MPIPQQVLDAGPEAVRTYKAALPYGEKWASMCALQCPPGTKGTDRAFNQGRYNQQQFDDMPKPMAEHMLREARAAGISTAGKQYVGGLADKRAHKDPEAWVDSTADIVRVARKRNLTVEGIVSHKGIPVPPKRAPLSEKIIAEDMRHYRKLHPNKKAGELREMIIAKHSYRPKGK
;
A
#
# COMPACT_ATOMS: atom_id res chain seq x y z
N MET A 1 4.79 23.83 -22.52
CA MET A 1 4.31 22.96 -21.43
C MET A 1 5.07 21.64 -21.47
N PRO A 2 5.41 21.05 -20.32
CA PRO A 2 6.08 19.74 -20.28
C PRO A 2 5.15 18.64 -20.82
N ILE A 3 5.71 17.66 -21.52
CA ILE A 3 4.95 16.50 -22.03
C ILE A 3 4.64 15.58 -20.84
N PRO A 4 3.40 15.10 -20.67
CA PRO A 4 3.05 14.19 -19.59
C PRO A 4 3.93 12.93 -19.63
N GLN A 5 4.42 12.50 -18.46
CA GLN A 5 5.30 11.33 -18.35
C GLN A 5 4.71 10.08 -19.00
N GLN A 6 3.39 9.88 -18.87
CA GLN A 6 2.68 8.75 -19.48
C GLN A 6 2.78 8.70 -21.01
N VAL A 7 2.88 9.87 -21.66
CA VAL A 7 3.06 9.97 -23.12
C VAL A 7 4.51 9.67 -23.50
N LEU A 8 5.47 10.06 -22.65
CA LEU A 8 6.88 9.70 -22.83
C LEU A 8 7.07 8.17 -22.70
N ASP A 9 6.44 7.57 -21.69
CA ASP A 9 6.53 6.13 -21.40
C ASP A 9 5.89 5.27 -22.50
N ALA A 10 4.86 5.80 -23.19
CA ALA A 10 4.20 5.13 -24.31
C ALA A 10 5.03 5.10 -25.61
N GLY A 11 6.16 5.82 -25.64
CA GLY A 11 7.13 5.77 -26.73
C GLY A 11 7.09 6.95 -27.71
N PRO A 12 8.02 6.98 -28.68
CA PRO A 12 8.25 8.14 -29.54
C PRO A 12 7.06 8.48 -30.46
N GLU A 13 6.28 7.48 -30.88
CA GLU A 13 5.08 7.69 -31.70
C GLU A 13 3.96 8.40 -30.91
N ALA A 14 3.76 8.03 -29.64
CA ALA A 14 2.81 8.71 -28.76
C ALA A 14 3.21 10.18 -28.53
N VAL A 15 4.51 10.47 -28.37
CA VAL A 15 5.02 11.84 -28.25
C VAL A 15 4.75 12.66 -29.52
N ARG A 16 4.91 12.06 -30.70
CA ARG A 16 4.61 12.73 -31.99
C ARG A 16 3.13 13.07 -32.11
N THR A 17 2.27 12.10 -31.81
CA THR A 17 0.81 12.28 -31.81
C THR A 17 0.35 13.32 -30.79
N TYR A 18 0.95 13.35 -29.60
CA TYR A 18 0.67 14.35 -28.57
C TYR A 18 1.00 15.77 -29.03
N LYS A 19 2.19 15.96 -29.62
CA LYS A 19 2.60 17.27 -30.15
C LYS A 19 1.68 17.75 -31.28
N ALA A 20 1.27 16.84 -32.17
CA ALA A 20 0.37 17.16 -33.27
C ALA A 20 -1.04 17.54 -32.80
N ALA A 21 -1.52 16.92 -31.72
CA ALA A 21 -2.86 17.13 -31.18
C ALA A 21 -2.94 18.26 -30.11
N LEU A 22 -1.80 18.77 -29.64
CA LEU A 22 -1.70 19.84 -28.64
C LEU A 22 -2.51 21.11 -28.97
N PRO A 23 -2.61 21.57 -30.24
CA PRO A 23 -3.42 22.75 -30.60
C PRO A 23 -4.92 22.59 -30.27
N TYR A 24 -5.42 21.35 -30.20
CA TYR A 24 -6.83 21.06 -29.93
C TYR A 24 -7.13 20.87 -28.43
N GLY A 25 -6.13 21.07 -27.57
CA GLY A 25 -6.26 21.00 -26.11
C GLY A 25 -5.51 19.82 -25.50
N GLU A 26 -5.00 20.02 -24.28
CA GLU A 26 -4.11 19.07 -23.61
C GLU A 26 -4.76 17.70 -23.35
N LYS A 27 -5.99 17.68 -22.85
CA LYS A 27 -6.74 16.44 -22.60
C LYS A 27 -7.02 15.67 -23.88
N TRP A 28 -7.29 16.38 -24.97
CA TRP A 28 -7.49 15.80 -26.30
C TRP A 28 -6.18 15.22 -26.85
N ALA A 29 -5.08 15.95 -26.69
CA ALA A 29 -3.76 15.49 -27.11
C ALA A 29 -3.33 14.21 -26.39
N SER A 30 -3.54 14.13 -25.07
CA SER A 30 -3.29 12.91 -24.30
C SER A 30 -4.18 11.75 -24.76
N MET A 31 -5.45 12.02 -25.07
CA MET A 31 -6.38 11.00 -25.57
C MET A 31 -5.91 10.41 -26.91
N CYS A 32 -5.56 11.27 -27.87
CA CYS A 32 -5.07 10.85 -29.18
C CYS A 32 -3.74 10.11 -29.08
N ALA A 33 -2.82 10.60 -28.25
CA ALA A 33 -1.49 10.01 -28.08
C ALA A 33 -1.53 8.63 -27.42
N LEU A 34 -2.39 8.45 -26.42
CA LEU A 34 -2.53 7.20 -25.67
C LEU A 34 -3.59 6.28 -26.26
N GLN A 35 -4.27 6.69 -27.34
CA GLN A 35 -5.42 6.02 -27.95
C GLN A 35 -6.47 5.57 -26.92
N CYS A 36 -6.66 6.39 -25.89
CA CYS A 36 -7.47 6.03 -24.74
C CYS A 36 -8.48 7.15 -24.47
N PRO A 37 -9.80 6.88 -24.50
CA PRO A 37 -10.81 7.91 -24.29
C PRO A 37 -10.66 8.55 -22.90
N PRO A 38 -10.96 9.85 -22.74
CA PRO A 38 -10.82 10.54 -21.47
C PRO A 38 -11.75 9.89 -20.43
N GLY A 39 -11.19 9.49 -19.29
CA GLY A 39 -11.94 8.91 -18.18
C GLY A 39 -11.89 7.38 -18.04
N THR A 40 -11.05 6.66 -18.77
CA THR A 40 -10.81 5.23 -18.49
C THR A 40 -9.86 5.01 -17.31
N LYS A 41 -8.94 5.93 -17.02
CA LYS A 41 -8.05 5.81 -15.85
C LYS A 41 -8.74 6.40 -14.61
N GLY A 42 -8.78 5.62 -13.52
CA GLY A 42 -9.31 6.07 -12.23
C GLY A 42 -10.84 6.02 -12.11
N THR A 43 -11.56 5.43 -13.05
CA THR A 43 -12.99 5.16 -12.90
C THR A 43 -13.25 3.80 -12.28
N ASP A 44 -14.39 3.66 -11.60
CA ASP A 44 -14.81 2.40 -10.99
C ASP A 44 -14.94 1.27 -12.01
N ARG A 45 -15.30 1.61 -13.26
CA ARG A 45 -15.31 0.65 -14.37
C ARG A 45 -13.92 0.04 -14.59
N ALA A 46 -12.88 0.86 -14.67
CA ALA A 46 -11.53 0.37 -14.88
C ALA A 46 -10.94 -0.28 -13.63
N PHE A 47 -11.33 0.18 -12.44
CA PHE A 47 -10.98 -0.48 -11.18
C PHE A 47 -11.53 -1.91 -11.13
N ASN A 48 -12.79 -2.09 -11.52
CA ASN A 48 -13.53 -3.35 -11.40
C ASN A 48 -13.44 -4.27 -12.62
N GLN A 49 -12.83 -3.81 -13.72
CA GLN A 49 -12.66 -4.62 -14.93
C GLN A 49 -11.89 -5.90 -14.63
N GLY A 50 -12.50 -7.05 -14.95
CA GLY A 50 -11.89 -8.36 -14.73
C GLY A 50 -11.78 -8.77 -13.26
N ARG A 51 -12.62 -8.22 -12.36
CA ARG A 51 -12.54 -8.47 -10.90
C ARG A 51 -13.89 -8.71 -10.21
N TYR A 52 -15.00 -8.53 -10.91
CA TYR A 52 -16.36 -8.65 -10.34
C TYR A 52 -16.69 -10.05 -9.78
N ASN A 53 -16.08 -11.11 -10.32
CA ASN A 53 -16.32 -12.51 -9.92
C ASN A 53 -15.16 -13.11 -9.12
N GLN A 54 -14.50 -12.33 -8.26
CA GLN A 54 -13.32 -12.79 -7.49
C GLN A 54 -12.10 -13.18 -8.34
N GLN A 55 -12.10 -12.80 -9.61
CA GLN A 55 -10.99 -12.98 -10.56
C GLN A 55 -9.68 -12.34 -10.07
N GLN A 56 -9.74 -11.44 -9.08
CA GLN A 56 -8.58 -10.93 -8.34
C GLN A 56 -7.72 -12.03 -7.67
N PHE A 57 -8.26 -13.24 -7.52
CA PHE A 57 -7.56 -14.39 -6.95
C PHE A 57 -7.18 -15.46 -7.97
N ASP A 58 -7.40 -15.24 -9.27
CA ASP A 58 -7.15 -16.27 -10.30
C ASP A 58 -5.66 -16.67 -10.38
N ASP A 59 -4.76 -15.73 -10.12
CA ASP A 59 -3.31 -15.95 -10.07
C ASP A 59 -2.83 -16.54 -8.72
N MET A 60 -3.73 -16.70 -7.75
CA MET A 60 -3.41 -17.21 -6.41
C MET A 60 -3.68 -18.73 -6.34
N PRO A 61 -2.88 -19.50 -5.57
CA PRO A 61 -3.22 -20.88 -5.27
C PRO A 61 -4.63 -20.99 -4.66
N LYS A 62 -5.49 -21.84 -5.23
CA LYS A 62 -6.90 -22.01 -4.82
C LYS A 62 -7.10 -22.18 -3.30
N PRO A 63 -6.30 -22.99 -2.57
CA PRO A 63 -6.49 -23.14 -1.13
C PRO A 63 -6.30 -21.83 -0.35
N MET A 64 -5.41 -20.96 -0.83
CA MET A 64 -5.16 -19.66 -0.20
C MET A 64 -6.30 -18.69 -0.47
N ALA A 65 -6.79 -18.63 -1.71
CA ALA A 65 -7.95 -17.81 -2.09
C ALA A 65 -9.21 -18.21 -1.29
N GLU A 66 -9.49 -19.51 -1.21
CA GLU A 66 -10.59 -20.05 -0.42
C GLU A 66 -10.45 -19.75 1.08
N HIS A 67 -9.22 -19.84 1.61
CA HIS A 67 -8.95 -19.49 2.99
C HIS A 67 -9.25 -18.02 3.28
N MET A 68 -8.78 -17.10 2.43
CA MET A 68 -9.04 -15.66 2.56
C MET A 68 -10.54 -15.35 2.50
N LEU A 69 -11.25 -15.93 1.53
CA LEU A 69 -12.69 -15.75 1.38
C LEU A 69 -13.47 -16.32 2.57
N ARG A 70 -13.06 -17.49 3.09
CA ARG A 70 -13.69 -18.12 4.27
C ARG A 70 -13.52 -17.24 5.51
N GLU A 71 -12.32 -16.73 5.74
CA GLU A 71 -12.05 -15.88 6.91
C GLU A 71 -12.75 -14.52 6.80
N ALA A 72 -12.84 -13.93 5.61
CA ALA A 72 -13.60 -12.70 5.39
C ALA A 72 -15.10 -12.91 5.65
N ARG A 73 -15.67 -14.02 5.15
CA ARG A 73 -17.09 -14.38 5.42
C ARG A 73 -17.35 -14.65 6.90
N ALA A 74 -16.43 -15.34 7.58
CA ALA A 74 -16.51 -15.58 9.02
C ALA A 74 -16.48 -14.27 9.84
N ALA A 75 -15.81 -13.23 9.33
CA ALA A 75 -15.83 -11.89 9.89
C ALA A 75 -17.09 -11.06 9.52
N GLY A 76 -18.07 -11.67 8.82
CA GLY A 76 -19.31 -11.01 8.40
C GLY A 76 -19.16 -10.12 7.17
N ILE A 77 -18.10 -10.26 6.39
CA ILE A 77 -17.83 -9.41 5.23
C ILE A 77 -18.46 -10.02 3.96
N SER A 78 -19.28 -9.23 3.28
CA SER A 78 -19.69 -9.55 1.91
C SER A 78 -18.55 -9.26 0.94
N THR A 79 -17.99 -10.31 0.35
CA THR A 79 -16.91 -10.19 -0.64
C THR A 79 -17.43 -9.99 -2.06
N ALA A 80 -18.71 -10.28 -2.33
CA ALA A 80 -19.31 -10.22 -3.65
C ALA A 80 -19.27 -8.79 -4.21
N GLY A 81 -18.74 -8.63 -5.44
CA GLY A 81 -18.58 -7.32 -6.08
C GLY A 81 -17.53 -6.41 -5.44
N LYS A 82 -16.79 -6.88 -4.43
CA LYS A 82 -15.76 -6.12 -3.73
C LYS A 82 -14.37 -6.68 -3.98
N GLN A 83 -13.41 -5.77 -4.01
CA GLN A 83 -11.99 -6.08 -4.15
C GLN A 83 -11.27 -5.97 -2.83
N TYR A 84 -10.41 -6.94 -2.55
CA TYR A 84 -9.51 -6.85 -1.42
C TYR A 84 -8.29 -6.02 -1.80
N VAL A 85 -8.09 -4.90 -1.10
CA VAL A 85 -6.93 -4.03 -1.25
C VAL A 85 -6.09 -4.12 0.01
N GLY A 86 -5.09 -5.00 -0.01
CA GLY A 86 -4.22 -5.26 1.16
C GLY A 86 -3.50 -4.01 1.67
N GLY A 87 -3.20 -3.03 0.81
CA GLY A 87 -2.60 -1.75 1.22
C GLY A 87 -3.53 -0.86 2.07
N LEU A 88 -4.84 -1.13 2.07
CA LEU A 88 -5.81 -0.44 2.92
C LEU A 88 -6.05 -1.16 4.24
N ALA A 89 -5.70 -2.45 4.33
CA ALA A 89 -6.02 -3.30 5.46
C ALA A 89 -5.29 -2.88 6.74
N ASP A 90 -5.96 -3.05 7.87
CA ASP A 90 -5.33 -2.94 9.18
C ASP A 90 -4.61 -4.26 9.53
N LYS A 91 -4.26 -4.43 10.81
CA LYS A 91 -3.57 -5.64 11.31
C LYS A 91 -4.40 -6.92 11.16
N ARG A 92 -5.70 -6.84 10.86
CA ARG A 92 -6.61 -7.96 10.64
C ARG A 92 -6.60 -8.46 9.19
N ALA A 93 -5.87 -7.79 8.29
CA ALA A 93 -5.72 -8.17 6.89
C ALA A 93 -7.08 -8.37 6.18
N HIS A 94 -7.30 -9.48 5.48
CA HIS A 94 -8.55 -9.78 4.76
C HIS A 94 -9.79 -9.94 5.67
N LYS A 95 -9.63 -9.93 7.00
CA LYS A 95 -10.74 -9.86 7.97
C LYS A 95 -11.17 -8.42 8.27
N ASP A 96 -10.53 -7.43 7.65
CA ASP A 96 -10.87 -6.02 7.79
C ASP A 96 -11.93 -5.59 6.76
N PRO A 97 -13.14 -5.21 7.17
CA PRO A 97 -14.20 -4.81 6.25
C PRO A 97 -13.84 -3.61 5.38
N GLU A 98 -13.00 -2.69 5.87
CA GLU A 98 -12.61 -1.48 5.11
C GLU A 98 -11.53 -1.76 4.05
N ALA A 99 -10.94 -2.95 4.05
CA ALA A 99 -10.03 -3.39 2.99
C ALA A 99 -10.78 -3.95 1.77
N TRP A 100 -12.10 -4.20 1.89
CA TRP A 100 -12.96 -4.68 0.81
C TRP A 100 -13.73 -3.51 0.21
N VAL A 101 -13.30 -3.05 -0.96
CA VAL A 101 -13.80 -1.84 -1.62
C VAL A 101 -14.49 -2.17 -2.95
N ASP A 102 -15.54 -1.42 -3.29
CA ASP A 102 -16.25 -1.55 -4.58
C ASP A 102 -15.93 -0.40 -5.55
N SER A 103 -15.32 0.67 -5.05
CA SER A 103 -15.13 1.93 -5.77
C SER A 103 -13.84 2.63 -5.38
N THR A 104 -13.38 3.50 -6.28
CA THR A 104 -12.24 4.40 -6.06
C THR A 104 -12.51 5.42 -4.96
N ALA A 105 -13.78 5.83 -4.79
CA ALA A 105 -14.20 6.70 -3.69
C ALA A 105 -13.99 6.04 -2.33
N ASP A 106 -14.27 4.74 -2.22
CA ASP A 106 -14.05 3.97 -1.00
C ASP A 106 -12.57 3.89 -0.63
N ILE A 107 -11.68 3.75 -1.62
CA ILE A 107 -10.22 3.81 -1.41
C ILE A 107 -9.83 5.15 -0.78
N VAL A 108 -10.30 6.27 -1.33
CA VAL A 108 -10.01 7.62 -0.79
C VAL A 108 -10.56 7.76 0.63
N ARG A 109 -11.78 7.31 0.87
CA ARG A 109 -12.44 7.39 2.18
C ARG A 109 -11.64 6.66 3.25
N VAL A 110 -11.22 5.43 2.97
CA VAL A 110 -10.44 4.60 3.90
C VAL A 110 -9.04 5.18 4.09
N ALA A 111 -8.38 5.60 3.00
CA ALA A 111 -7.05 6.20 3.06
C ALA A 111 -7.02 7.48 3.90
N ARG A 112 -8.03 8.36 3.76
CA ARG A 112 -8.19 9.56 4.60
C ARG A 112 -8.45 9.20 6.06
N LYS A 113 -9.39 8.27 6.31
CA LYS A 113 -9.75 7.85 7.68
C LYS A 113 -8.54 7.30 8.44
N ARG A 114 -7.67 6.57 7.74
CA ARG A 114 -6.51 5.88 8.33
C ARG A 114 -5.19 6.63 8.15
N ASN A 115 -5.24 7.81 7.52
CA ASN A 115 -4.08 8.62 7.22
C ASN A 115 -2.97 7.84 6.46
N LEU A 116 -3.39 7.07 5.45
CA LEU A 116 -2.50 6.25 4.62
C LEU A 116 -2.07 7.03 3.37
N THR A 117 -0.83 6.81 2.95
CA THR A 117 -0.38 7.22 1.61
C THR A 117 -0.68 6.10 0.63
N VAL A 118 -1.48 6.40 -0.39
CA VAL A 118 -1.91 5.47 -1.43
C VAL A 118 -1.46 6.01 -2.78
N GLU A 119 -0.81 5.15 -3.57
CA GLU A 119 -0.37 5.42 -4.93
C GLU A 119 -0.87 4.28 -5.83
N GLY A 120 -1.32 4.60 -7.05
CA GLY A 120 -1.90 3.63 -7.98
C GLY A 120 -3.12 4.19 -8.71
N ILE A 121 -4.25 3.49 -8.64
CA ILE A 121 -5.49 3.92 -9.31
C ILE A 121 -6.02 5.26 -8.80
N VAL A 122 -5.73 5.55 -7.52
CA VAL A 122 -6.00 6.82 -6.85
C VAL A 122 -4.71 7.24 -6.14
N SER A 123 -4.42 8.53 -6.14
CA SER A 123 -3.33 9.11 -5.35
C SER A 123 -3.87 9.87 -4.14
N HIS A 124 -3.45 9.48 -2.94
CA HIS A 124 -3.73 10.19 -1.70
C HIS A 124 -2.47 10.22 -0.84
N LYS A 125 -2.06 11.39 -0.36
CA LYS A 125 -0.94 11.54 0.57
C LYS A 125 -1.47 11.68 1.99
N GLY A 126 -1.05 10.77 2.87
CA GLY A 126 -1.28 10.89 4.30
C GLY A 126 -0.43 12.02 4.91
N ILE A 127 -0.87 12.52 6.05
CA ILE A 127 -0.13 13.48 6.87
C ILE A 127 1.03 12.74 7.55
N PRO A 128 2.27 13.23 7.48
CA PRO A 128 3.38 12.62 8.20
C PRO A 128 3.13 12.66 9.71
N VAL A 129 2.93 11.49 10.33
CA VAL A 129 2.82 11.36 11.79
C VAL A 129 4.17 10.89 12.33
N PRO A 130 4.72 11.54 13.36
CA PRO A 130 5.95 11.08 13.97
C PRO A 130 5.77 9.64 14.48
N PRO A 131 6.75 8.74 14.29
CA PRO A 131 6.62 7.35 14.69
C PRO A 131 6.35 7.24 16.20
N LYS A 132 5.28 6.55 16.56
CA LYS A 132 4.95 6.30 17.98
C LYS A 132 6.03 5.41 18.58
N ARG A 133 6.78 5.98 19.54
CA ARG A 133 7.84 5.27 20.26
C ARG A 133 7.21 4.35 21.29
N ALA A 134 7.42 3.05 21.14
CA ALA A 134 7.08 2.07 22.17
C ALA A 134 8.38 1.60 22.85
N PRO A 135 8.38 1.42 24.18
CA PRO A 135 9.50 0.76 24.84
C PRO A 135 9.69 -0.65 24.26
N LEU A 136 10.94 -1.10 24.19
CA LEU A 136 11.24 -2.46 23.76
C LEU A 136 10.55 -3.43 24.73
N SER A 137 9.94 -4.49 24.19
CA SER A 137 9.29 -5.51 25.01
C SER A 137 10.30 -6.19 25.94
N GLU A 138 9.95 -6.33 27.22
CA GLU A 138 10.79 -7.04 28.20
C GLU A 138 11.09 -8.50 27.78
N LYS A 139 10.20 -9.13 26.99
CA LYS A 139 10.44 -10.46 26.44
C LYS A 139 11.61 -10.46 25.45
N ILE A 140 11.69 -9.45 24.58
CA ILE A 140 12.78 -9.29 23.61
C ILE A 140 14.08 -8.97 24.35
N ILE A 141 14.03 -8.08 25.35
CA ILE A 141 15.17 -7.77 26.22
C ILE A 141 15.70 -9.06 26.88
N ALA A 142 14.82 -9.88 27.46
CA ALA A 142 15.22 -11.12 28.11
C ALA A 142 15.83 -12.15 27.13
N GLU A 143 15.33 -12.19 25.89
CA GLU A 143 15.87 -13.04 24.84
C GLU A 143 17.27 -12.59 24.42
N ASP A 144 17.45 -11.30 24.13
CA ASP A 144 18.75 -10.72 23.78
C ASP A 144 19.74 -10.82 24.95
N MET A 145 19.29 -10.68 26.21
CA MET A 145 20.12 -10.85 27.40
C MET A 145 20.78 -12.23 27.47
N ARG A 146 20.10 -13.30 27.01
CA ARG A 146 20.69 -14.65 26.95
C ARG A 146 21.81 -14.73 25.92
N HIS A 147 21.65 -14.07 24.78
CA HIS A 147 22.68 -14.00 23.75
C HIS A 147 23.88 -13.16 24.21
N TYR A 148 23.61 -12.00 24.81
CA TYR A 148 24.63 -11.06 25.27
C TYR A 148 25.42 -11.55 26.48
N ARG A 149 24.83 -12.34 27.39
CA ARG A 149 25.57 -12.99 28.48
C ARG A 149 26.62 -13.99 27.98
N LYS A 150 26.36 -14.67 26.86
CA LYS A 150 27.34 -15.59 26.24
C LYS A 150 28.51 -14.84 25.62
N LEU A 151 28.24 -13.70 25.00
CA LEU A 151 29.27 -12.85 24.36
C LEU A 151 30.05 -11.99 25.36
N HIS A 152 29.45 -11.66 26.50
CA HIS A 152 30.04 -10.80 27.53
C HIS A 152 29.83 -11.39 28.94
N PRO A 153 30.53 -12.49 29.29
CA PRO A 153 30.33 -13.20 30.55
C PRO A 153 30.71 -12.36 31.79
N ASN A 154 31.59 -11.37 31.64
CA ASN A 154 32.10 -10.56 32.76
C ASN A 154 31.28 -9.29 33.02
N LYS A 155 30.23 -9.01 32.23
CA LYS A 155 29.42 -7.80 32.39
C LYS A 155 28.23 -8.04 33.29
N LYS A 156 27.88 -7.03 34.09
CA LYS A 156 26.73 -7.11 35.01
C LYS A 156 25.42 -7.07 34.24
N ALA A 157 24.38 -7.69 34.79
CA ALA A 157 23.08 -7.79 34.12
C ALA A 157 22.44 -6.42 33.78
N GLY A 158 22.64 -5.40 34.63
CA GLY A 158 22.18 -4.04 34.36
C GLY A 158 22.85 -3.40 33.14
N GLU A 159 24.17 -3.55 33.02
CA GLU A 159 24.95 -3.00 31.90
C GLU A 159 24.59 -3.69 30.58
N LEU A 160 24.35 -5.00 30.61
CA LEU A 160 23.90 -5.74 29.42
C LEU A 160 22.52 -5.28 28.96
N ARG A 161 21.60 -5.01 29.91
CA ARG A 161 20.27 -4.48 29.61
C ARG A 161 20.36 -3.11 28.96
N GLU A 162 21.19 -2.21 29.50
CA GLU A 162 21.42 -0.89 28.91
C GLU A 162 22.07 -0.97 27.54
N MET A 163 23.00 -1.89 27.32
CA MET A 163 23.60 -2.13 26.00
C MET A 163 22.57 -2.59 24.96
N ILE A 164 21.66 -3.49 25.33
CA ILE A 164 20.60 -3.97 24.45
C ILE A 164 19.62 -2.84 24.13
N ILE A 165 19.18 -2.11 25.16
CA ILE A 165 18.31 -0.94 24.97
C ILE A 165 19.03 0.07 24.07
N ALA A 166 20.30 0.40 24.30
CA ALA A 166 21.06 1.36 23.51
C ALA A 166 21.28 0.92 22.05
N LYS A 167 21.43 -0.39 21.79
CA LYS A 167 21.60 -0.95 20.45
C LYS A 167 20.29 -0.92 19.65
N HIS A 168 19.18 -1.25 20.29
CA HIS A 168 17.87 -1.35 19.65
C HIS A 168 17.07 -0.05 19.73
N SER A 169 17.46 0.89 20.60
CA SER A 169 16.95 2.25 20.63
C SER A 169 17.48 3.01 19.43
N TYR A 170 16.58 3.65 18.70
CA TYR A 170 16.93 4.56 17.62
C TYR A 170 17.77 5.72 18.16
N ARG A 171 19.05 5.80 17.77
CA ARG A 171 19.86 7.02 17.95
C ARG A 171 19.46 8.02 16.88
N PRO A 172 18.90 9.19 17.20
CA PRO A 172 18.71 10.23 16.19
C PRO A 172 20.07 10.58 15.60
N LYS A 173 20.28 10.32 14.31
CA LYS A 173 21.42 10.87 13.58
C LYS A 173 21.28 12.39 13.61
N GLY A 174 22.23 13.05 14.28
CA GLY A 174 22.60 14.47 14.11
C GLY A 174 21.46 15.50 14.07
N LYS A 175 21.38 16.30 15.14
CA LYS A 175 21.23 17.74 14.92
C LYS A 175 22.61 18.32 14.66
#